data_AF-A0A967CKP5-F1
#
_entry.id   AF-A0A967CKP5-F1
#
_cell.length_a   1.000
_cell.length_b   1.000
_cell.length_c   1.000
_cell.angle_alpha   90.00
_cell.angle_beta   90.00
_cell.angle_gamma   90.00
#
_symmetry.space_group_name_H-M   'P 1'
#
loop_
_entity.id
_entity.type
_entity.pdbx_description
1 polymer ?
#
loop_
_entity_poly.entity_id
_entity_poly.type
_entity_poly.pdbx_seq_one_letter_code
_entity_poly.pdbx_strand_id
1 'polypeptide(L)'
;MKAFFRVDASLEIGTGHVMRCLTLAHTLQDYGIENEFLCRKLDGNLINKIQNEGFKVHELDNAHKNNGKDGLEHSHWLKTTQQNDAEDCIKIIESKGVDWLIVDHYALDSQWEIALKPFTKKMLVIDDLADRAHDCNILLDQNFSRTHQEYEPLVTKECRLLLGTKYALLRPEFLNFRGKSLKRRSKH
;
A
#
# COMPACT_ATOMS: atom_id res chain seq x y z
N MET A 1 -7.30 2.60 17.55
CA MET A 1 -6.03 2.44 16.79
C MET A 1 -6.11 3.30 15.55
N LYS A 2 -4.97 3.74 15.03
CA LYS A 2 -4.88 4.63 13.88
C LYS A 2 -3.98 4.06 12.78
N ALA A 3 -4.52 3.98 11.56
CA ALA A 3 -3.82 3.50 10.39
C ALA A 3 -3.69 4.59 9.33
N PHE A 4 -2.52 4.67 8.71
CA PHE A 4 -2.24 5.53 7.56
C PHE A 4 -2.01 4.68 6.32
N PHE A 5 -2.57 5.10 5.19
CA PHE A 5 -2.37 4.47 3.89
C PHE A 5 -1.51 5.36 3.01
N ARG A 6 -0.31 4.92 2.64
CA ARG A 6 0.47 5.54 1.56
C ARG A 6 0.11 4.87 0.24
N VAL A 7 -0.67 5.55 -0.57
CA VAL A 7 -1.16 5.03 -1.86
C VAL A 7 -1.47 6.18 -2.81
N ASP A 8 -1.17 5.98 -4.09
CA ASP A 8 -1.51 6.92 -5.15
C ASP A 8 -2.39 6.27 -6.22
N ALA A 9 -3.11 7.14 -6.93
CA ALA A 9 -3.70 6.82 -8.21
C ALA A 9 -3.37 7.96 -9.17
N SER A 10 -3.25 7.63 -10.45
CA SER A 10 -3.07 8.61 -11.51
C SER A 10 -3.49 8.00 -12.84
N LEU A 11 -3.47 8.79 -13.92
CA LEU A 11 -3.65 8.26 -15.27
C LEU A 11 -2.60 7.20 -15.65
N GLU A 12 -1.41 7.26 -15.05
CA GLU A 12 -0.28 6.37 -15.31
C GLU A 12 -0.28 5.13 -14.40
N ILE A 13 -0.56 5.33 -13.10
CA ILE A 13 -0.64 4.26 -12.08
C ILE A 13 -1.91 3.43 -12.25
N GLY A 14 -2.98 4.05 -12.75
CA GLY A 14 -4.33 3.49 -12.71
C GLY A 14 -4.97 3.63 -11.33
N THR A 15 -6.08 2.92 -11.13
CA THR A 15 -6.95 3.06 -9.94
C THR A 15 -6.88 1.87 -8.99
N GLY A 16 -6.22 0.77 -9.38
CA GLY A 16 -6.23 -0.50 -8.67
C GLY A 16 -5.79 -0.39 -7.21
N HIS A 17 -4.67 0.30 -6.96
CA HIS A 17 -4.09 0.52 -5.63
C HIS A 17 -5.09 1.20 -4.68
N VAL A 18 -5.66 2.35 -5.09
CA VAL A 18 -6.64 3.06 -4.26
C VAL A 18 -7.89 2.21 -4.01
N MET A 19 -8.38 1.46 -5.01
CA MET A 19 -9.59 0.66 -4.81
C MET A 19 -9.40 -0.51 -3.83
N ARG A 20 -8.24 -1.18 -3.85
CA ARG A 20 -7.93 -2.25 -2.87
C ARG A 20 -7.66 -1.68 -1.48
N CYS A 21 -6.98 -0.53 -1.38
CA CYS A 21 -6.78 0.18 -0.12
C CYS A 21 -8.10 0.66 0.49
N LEU A 22 -9.06 1.17 -0.30
CA LEU A 22 -10.40 1.52 0.20
C LEU A 22 -11.15 0.30 0.74
N THR A 23 -11.03 -0.86 0.07
CA THR A 23 -11.64 -2.11 0.54
C THR A 23 -11.07 -2.53 1.90
N LEU A 24 -9.76 -2.43 2.07
CA LEU A 24 -9.10 -2.70 3.34
C LEU A 24 -9.50 -1.66 4.41
N ALA A 25 -9.48 -0.36 4.08
CA ALA A 25 -9.82 0.71 5.01
C ALA A 25 -11.26 0.59 5.55
N HIS A 26 -12.24 0.29 4.70
CA HIS A 26 -13.61 0.00 5.14
C HIS A 26 -13.66 -1.18 6.11
N THR A 27 -12.97 -2.27 5.78
CA THR A 27 -12.90 -3.43 6.67
C THR A 27 -12.27 -3.06 8.02
N LEU A 28 -11.17 -2.29 8.04
CA LEU A 28 -10.53 -1.85 9.29
C LEU A 28 -11.42 -0.88 10.10
N GLN A 29 -12.19 -0.03 9.42
CA GLN A 29 -13.15 0.88 10.04
C GLN A 29 -14.26 0.12 10.78
N ASP A 30 -14.74 -1.00 10.23
CA ASP A 30 -15.71 -1.88 10.90
C ASP A 30 -15.16 -2.47 12.22
N TYR A 31 -13.84 -2.58 12.35
CA TYR A 31 -13.15 -2.97 13.59
C TYR A 31 -12.79 -1.76 14.49
N GLY A 32 -13.30 -0.56 14.20
CA GLY A 32 -13.07 0.65 15.00
C GLY A 32 -11.67 1.25 14.83
N ILE A 33 -10.98 0.97 13.73
CA ILE A 33 -9.69 1.57 13.39
C ILE A 33 -9.94 2.86 12.62
N GLU A 34 -9.32 3.94 13.06
CA GLU A 34 -9.33 5.22 12.34
C GLU A 34 -8.35 5.14 11.16
N ASN A 35 -8.82 5.46 9.94
CA ASN A 35 -8.03 5.36 8.71
C ASN A 35 -7.85 6.74 8.07
N GLU A 36 -6.61 7.12 7.80
CA GLU A 36 -6.24 8.33 7.04
C GLU A 36 -5.35 7.96 5.85
N PHE A 37 -5.37 8.76 4.78
CA PHE A 37 -4.63 8.50 3.54
C PHE A 37 -3.57 9.57 3.29
N LEU A 38 -2.41 9.15 2.79
CA LEU A 38 -1.31 9.98 2.30
C LEU A 38 -1.26 9.79 0.78
N CYS A 39 -1.73 10.80 0.05
CA CYS A 39 -1.83 10.76 -1.40
C CYS A 39 -1.10 11.95 -2.02
N ARG A 40 -0.34 11.71 -3.06
CA ARG A 40 0.23 12.74 -3.90
C ARG A 40 -0.82 13.24 -4.89
N LYS A 41 -0.86 14.56 -5.08
CA LYS A 41 -1.78 15.19 -6.03
C LYS A 41 -1.26 15.04 -7.46
N LEU A 42 -1.55 13.88 -8.06
CA LEU A 42 -1.21 13.54 -9.44
C LEU A 42 -2.39 13.76 -10.40
N ASP A 43 -2.13 13.85 -11.69
CA ASP A 43 -3.19 13.94 -12.70
C ASP A 43 -3.99 12.62 -12.75
N GLY A 44 -5.32 12.72 -12.66
CA GLY A 44 -6.20 11.55 -12.56
C GLY A 44 -6.21 10.86 -11.19
N ASN A 45 -5.75 11.55 -10.13
CA ASN A 45 -5.83 11.02 -8.77
C ASN A 45 -7.26 10.74 -8.31
N LEU A 46 -7.37 9.96 -7.24
CA LEU A 46 -8.64 9.58 -6.61
C LEU A 46 -8.84 10.19 -5.22
N ILE A 47 -8.21 11.33 -4.91
CA ILE A 47 -8.34 12.02 -3.60
C ILE A 47 -9.81 12.32 -3.28
N ASN A 48 -10.53 12.95 -4.22
CA ASN A 48 -11.95 13.26 -4.04
C ASN A 48 -12.79 12.01 -3.80
N LYS A 49 -12.44 10.89 -4.44
CA LYS A 49 -13.14 9.63 -4.21
C LYS A 49 -12.92 9.13 -2.77
N ILE A 50 -11.68 9.14 -2.29
CA ILE A 50 -11.34 8.71 -0.92
C ILE A 50 -12.08 9.60 0.11
N GLN A 51 -12.11 10.91 -0.12
CA GLN A 51 -12.84 11.86 0.73
C GLN A 51 -14.37 11.62 0.70
N ASN A 52 -14.95 11.35 -0.47
CA ASN A 52 -16.37 11.04 -0.61
C ASN A 52 -16.77 9.72 0.06
N GLU A 53 -15.82 8.79 0.25
CA GLU A 53 -16.01 7.56 1.01
C GLU A 53 -15.88 7.78 2.53
N GLY A 54 -15.64 9.03 2.96
CA GLY A 54 -15.59 9.42 4.38
C GLY A 54 -14.21 9.37 5.01
N PHE A 55 -13.14 9.12 4.25
CA PHE A 55 -11.79 9.06 4.77
C PHE A 55 -11.06 10.39 4.67
N LYS A 56 -10.26 10.71 5.68
CA LYS A 56 -9.38 11.88 5.66
C LYS A 56 -8.19 11.61 4.73
N VAL A 57 -7.88 12.59 3.88
CA VAL A 57 -6.71 12.55 2.98
C VAL A 57 -5.78 13.72 3.31
N HIS A 58 -4.49 13.43 3.38
CA HIS A 58 -3.42 14.43 3.41
C HIS A 58 -2.73 14.43 2.05
N GLU A 59 -2.74 15.59 1.41
CA GLU A 59 -2.05 15.78 0.14
C GLU A 59 -0.55 15.92 0.41
N LEU A 60 0.28 15.09 -0.23
CA LEU A 60 1.73 15.22 -0.22
C LEU A 60 2.16 16.35 -1.15
N ASP A 61 3.16 17.12 -0.73
CA ASP A 61 3.61 18.31 -1.45
C ASP A 61 4.29 17.94 -2.78
N ASN A 62 3.99 18.69 -3.83
CA ASN A 62 4.60 18.54 -5.15
C ASN A 62 5.83 19.45 -5.34
N ALA A 63 6.30 20.14 -4.28
CA ALA A 63 7.43 21.06 -4.32
C ALA A 63 8.71 20.44 -4.90
N HIS A 64 8.91 19.13 -4.69
CA HIS A 64 10.08 18.39 -5.15
C HIS A 64 9.83 17.70 -6.50
N LYS A 65 9.56 18.46 -7.57
CA LYS A 65 9.52 17.91 -8.94
C LYS A 65 10.92 17.51 -9.39
N ASN A 66 11.27 16.25 -9.17
CA ASN A 66 12.43 15.61 -9.79
C ASN A 66 11.97 14.35 -10.50
N ASN A 67 12.53 14.08 -11.67
CA ASN A 67 12.40 12.78 -12.33
C ASN A 67 13.26 11.77 -11.54
N GLY A 68 12.73 11.32 -10.39
CA GLY A 68 13.40 10.49 -9.41
C GLY A 68 14.22 9.38 -10.07
N LYS A 69 15.52 9.34 -9.73
CA LYS A 69 16.43 8.27 -10.14
C LYS A 69 16.73 7.40 -8.92
N ASP A 70 15.69 6.82 -8.33
CA ASP A 70 15.87 5.90 -7.18
C ASP A 70 16.13 4.46 -7.63
N GLY A 71 16.35 4.23 -8.92
CA GLY A 71 16.80 2.95 -9.47
C GLY A 71 15.72 1.88 -9.63
N LEU A 72 14.46 2.16 -9.26
CA LEU A 72 13.33 1.25 -9.47
C LEU A 72 12.64 1.51 -10.81
N GLU A 73 12.07 0.46 -11.41
CA GLU A 73 11.34 0.55 -12.70
C GLU A 73 10.22 1.62 -12.64
N HIS A 74 9.52 1.68 -11.51
CA HIS A 74 8.38 2.57 -11.29
C HIS A 74 8.72 3.89 -10.59
N SER A 75 10.00 4.25 -10.37
CA SER A 75 10.38 5.49 -9.65
C SER A 75 9.71 6.75 -10.19
N HIS A 76 9.47 6.81 -11.50
CA HIS A 76 8.82 7.94 -12.16
C HIS A 76 7.35 8.17 -11.76
N TRP A 77 6.71 7.21 -11.09
CA TRP A 77 5.32 7.34 -10.58
C TRP A 77 5.22 8.25 -9.36
N LEU A 78 6.29 8.34 -8.54
CA LEU A 78 6.31 9.25 -7.38
C LEU A 78 6.38 10.72 -7.77
N LYS A 79 6.88 11.04 -8.98
CA LYS A 79 7.23 12.41 -9.41
C LYS A 79 8.22 13.13 -8.49
N THR A 80 8.88 12.38 -7.61
CA THR A 80 9.92 12.82 -6.68
C THR A 80 10.80 11.62 -6.30
N THR A 81 11.75 11.80 -5.39
CA THR A 81 12.57 10.69 -4.87
C THR A 81 11.88 10.00 -3.68
N GLN A 82 12.24 8.74 -3.41
CA GLN A 82 11.82 8.03 -2.20
C GLN A 82 12.15 8.84 -0.93
N GLN A 83 13.33 9.47 -0.87
CA GLN A 83 13.70 10.31 0.28
C GLN A 83 12.74 11.49 0.48
N ASN A 84 12.41 12.24 -0.57
CA ASN A 84 11.51 13.38 -0.44
C ASN A 84 10.08 12.94 -0.11
N ASP A 85 9.60 11.84 -0.72
CA ASP A 85 8.30 11.26 -0.38
C ASP A 85 8.25 10.85 1.10
N ALA A 86 9.33 10.24 1.61
CA ALA A 86 9.45 9.88 3.01
C ALA A 86 9.39 11.11 3.93
N GLU A 87 10.15 12.16 3.62
CA GLU A 87 10.16 13.41 4.38
C GLU A 87 8.77 14.06 4.40
N ASP A 88 8.05 14.09 3.28
CA ASP A 88 6.69 14.62 3.21
C ASP A 88 5.70 13.80 4.04
N CYS A 89 5.83 12.47 4.03
CA CYS A 89 5.02 11.60 4.86
C CYS A 89 5.30 11.82 6.35
N ILE A 90 6.59 11.89 6.74
CA ILE A 90 7.02 12.06 8.14
C ILE A 90 6.45 13.36 8.73
N LYS A 91 6.54 14.49 8.01
CA LYS A 91 5.96 15.78 8.42
C LYS A 91 4.48 15.68 8.82
N ILE A 92 3.74 14.77 8.19
CA ILE A 92 2.31 14.57 8.44
C ILE A 92 2.06 13.63 9.60
N ILE A 93 2.88 12.57 9.76
CA ILE A 93 2.57 11.47 10.68
C ILE A 93 3.30 11.53 12.03
N GLU A 94 4.41 12.24 12.13
CA GLU A 94 5.30 12.21 13.30
C GLU A 94 4.59 12.53 14.64
N SER A 95 3.58 13.38 14.60
CA SER A 95 2.83 13.84 15.78
C SER A 95 1.49 13.11 16.00
N LYS A 96 1.20 12.08 15.20
CA LYS A 96 -0.14 11.47 15.13
C LYS A 96 -0.28 10.11 15.80
N GLY A 97 0.82 9.52 16.28
CA GLY A 97 0.81 8.22 16.95
C GLY A 97 0.31 7.09 16.05
N VAL A 98 1.01 6.84 14.94
CA VAL A 98 0.61 5.84 13.93
C VAL A 98 0.80 4.42 14.46
N ASP A 99 -0.31 3.68 14.57
CA ASP A 99 -0.25 2.25 14.93
C ASP A 99 0.11 1.38 13.73
N TRP A 100 -0.38 1.73 12.55
CA TRP A 100 -0.11 1.03 11.29
C TRP A 100 0.14 1.99 10.14
N LEU A 101 1.20 1.74 9.38
CA LEU A 101 1.43 2.33 8.06
C LEU A 101 1.23 1.24 7.01
N ILE A 102 0.27 1.45 6.12
CA ILE A 102 -0.10 0.53 5.04
C ILE A 102 0.39 1.14 3.74
N VAL A 103 1.27 0.44 3.03
CA VAL A 103 1.95 0.93 1.83
C VAL A 103 1.50 0.11 0.62
N ASP A 104 1.04 0.78 -0.42
CA ASP A 104 0.64 0.15 -1.68
C ASP A 104 1.13 1.00 -2.84
N HIS A 105 2.43 0.91 -3.12
CA HIS A 105 3.09 1.73 -4.13
C HIS A 105 4.34 1.03 -4.69
N TYR A 106 4.41 0.81 -6.01
CA TYR A 106 5.54 0.08 -6.63
C TYR A 106 6.87 0.82 -6.63
N ALA A 107 6.83 2.14 -6.50
CA ALA A 107 8.04 2.95 -6.46
C ALA A 107 8.67 3.08 -5.05
N LEU A 108 8.12 2.40 -4.05
CA LEU A 108 8.62 2.42 -2.67
C LEU A 108 9.20 1.05 -2.30
N ASP A 109 10.42 1.07 -1.78
CA ASP A 109 11.16 -0.11 -1.31
C ASP A 109 11.62 0.05 0.15
N SER A 110 12.43 -0.91 0.61
CA SER A 110 12.99 -0.94 1.96
C SER A 110 13.67 0.35 2.40
N GLN A 111 14.23 1.16 1.49
CA GLN A 111 14.88 2.43 1.84
C GLN A 111 13.86 3.43 2.40
N TRP A 112 12.71 3.56 1.73
CA TRP A 112 11.60 4.39 2.21
C TRP A 112 11.01 3.81 3.50
N GLU A 113 10.85 2.49 3.56
CA GLU A 113 10.24 1.81 4.71
C GLU A 113 11.08 1.97 5.99
N ILE A 114 12.40 1.84 5.88
CA ILE A 114 13.36 2.07 6.97
C ILE A 114 13.26 3.51 7.49
N ALA A 115 13.13 4.50 6.60
CA ALA A 115 13.00 5.90 6.99
C ALA A 115 11.73 6.19 7.80
N LEU A 116 10.63 5.49 7.48
CA LEU A 116 9.34 5.66 8.15
C LEU A 116 9.16 4.81 9.41
N LYS A 117 9.94 3.74 9.56
CA LYS A 117 9.87 2.80 10.68
C LYS A 117 9.88 3.44 12.09
N PRO A 118 10.65 4.52 12.36
CA PRO A 118 10.62 5.18 13.67
C PRO A 118 9.28 5.87 14.00
N PHE A 119 8.45 6.15 12.99
CA PHE A 119 7.24 6.96 13.11
C PHE A 119 5.96 6.14 13.09
N THR A 120 6.06 4.81 12.96
CA THR A 120 4.92 3.88 13.03
C THR A 120 5.24 2.69 13.93
N LYS A 121 4.24 2.15 14.64
CA LYS A 121 4.42 0.93 15.43
C LYS A 121 4.56 -0.31 14.55
N LYS A 122 3.83 -0.36 13.42
CA LYS A 122 3.86 -1.48 12.48
C LYS A 122 3.68 -1.02 11.03
N MET A 123 4.18 -1.81 10.10
CA MET A 123 4.06 -1.60 8.67
C MET A 123 3.52 -2.83 7.95
N LEU A 124 2.54 -2.61 7.08
CA LEU A 124 2.00 -3.58 6.13
C LEU A 124 2.31 -3.09 4.71
N VAL A 125 2.95 -3.91 3.90
CA VAL A 125 3.21 -3.62 2.49
C VAL A 125 2.32 -4.51 1.63
N ILE A 126 1.63 -3.93 0.66
CA ILE A 126 0.93 -4.64 -0.41
C ILE A 126 1.88 -4.64 -1.61
N ASP A 127 2.32 -5.83 -2.00
CA ASP A 127 3.17 -6.03 -3.16
C ASP A 127 2.64 -7.19 -4.01
N ASP A 128 2.80 -7.08 -5.31
CA ASP A 128 2.41 -8.14 -6.25
C ASP A 128 3.45 -8.39 -7.36
N LEU A 129 4.65 -7.78 -7.22
CA LEU A 129 5.75 -7.85 -8.18
C LEU A 129 6.88 -8.80 -7.75
N ALA A 130 7.21 -8.84 -6.46
CA ALA A 130 8.33 -9.60 -5.90
C ALA A 130 9.69 -9.27 -6.58
N ASP A 131 9.95 -7.99 -6.79
CA ASP A 131 11.09 -7.48 -7.55
C ASP A 131 12.04 -6.55 -6.75
N ARG A 132 11.66 -6.20 -5.52
CA ARG A 132 12.41 -5.28 -4.65
C ARG A 132 12.36 -5.72 -3.20
N ALA A 133 13.32 -5.23 -2.42
CA ALA A 133 13.44 -5.54 -1.01
C ALA A 133 12.43 -4.73 -0.16
N HIS A 134 11.96 -5.32 0.93
CA HIS A 134 11.04 -4.71 1.89
C HIS A 134 11.49 -4.95 3.34
N ASP A 135 11.47 -3.89 4.14
CA ASP A 135 11.62 -3.89 5.60
C ASP A 135 10.27 -3.53 6.25
N CYS A 136 9.37 -4.51 6.30
CA CYS A 136 8.05 -4.36 6.88
C CYS A 136 7.71 -5.50 7.86
N ASN A 137 6.65 -5.31 8.66
CA ASN A 137 6.21 -6.35 9.59
C ASN A 137 5.37 -7.42 8.88
N ILE A 138 4.59 -7.02 7.88
CA ILE A 138 3.74 -7.89 7.10
C ILE A 138 3.86 -7.50 5.63
N LEU A 139 4.05 -8.49 4.76
CA LEU A 139 3.91 -8.34 3.32
C LEU A 139 2.68 -9.13 2.85
N LEU A 140 1.82 -8.49 2.08
CA LEU A 140 0.60 -9.06 1.50
C LEU A 140 0.74 -9.12 -0.02
N ASP A 141 0.72 -10.33 -0.56
CA ASP A 141 0.55 -10.58 -2.00
C ASP A 141 -0.63 -11.53 -2.22
N GLN A 142 -1.65 -11.04 -2.91
CA GLN A 142 -2.90 -11.76 -3.15
C GLN A 142 -2.86 -12.68 -4.40
N ASN A 143 -1.78 -12.66 -5.18
CA ASN A 143 -1.66 -13.40 -6.42
C ASN A 143 -1.65 -14.92 -6.18
N PHE A 144 -2.35 -15.65 -7.05
CA PHE A 144 -2.57 -17.09 -6.90
C PHE A 144 -1.28 -17.92 -6.95
N SER A 145 -0.33 -17.52 -7.79
CA SER A 145 0.90 -18.27 -8.05
C SER A 145 2.02 -17.99 -7.04
N ARG A 146 1.81 -17.12 -6.06
CA ARG A 146 2.90 -16.62 -5.22
C ARG A 146 3.37 -17.61 -4.18
N THR A 147 4.68 -17.72 -4.11
CA THR A 147 5.39 -18.66 -3.25
C THR A 147 6.25 -17.92 -2.24
N HIS A 148 6.53 -18.58 -1.11
CA HIS A 148 7.43 -18.04 -0.10
C HIS A 148 8.85 -17.80 -0.65
N GLN A 149 9.31 -18.67 -1.56
CA GLN A 149 10.68 -18.63 -2.12
C GLN A 149 10.97 -17.34 -2.90
N GLU A 150 9.95 -16.71 -3.50
CA GLU A 150 10.10 -15.45 -4.23
C GLU A 150 10.36 -14.27 -3.29
N TYR A 151 9.75 -14.27 -2.09
CA TYR A 151 9.85 -13.17 -1.13
C TYR A 151 10.88 -13.38 -0.02
N GLU A 152 11.21 -14.62 0.34
CA GLU A 152 12.23 -14.93 1.36
C GLU A 152 13.55 -14.14 1.21
N PRO A 153 14.13 -13.97 0.00
CA PRO A 153 15.34 -13.16 -0.17
C PRO A 153 15.08 -11.65 -0.18
N LEU A 154 13.82 -11.22 -0.26
CA LEU A 154 13.41 -9.81 -0.40
C LEU A 154 12.88 -9.21 0.90
N VAL A 155 12.67 -10.00 1.96
CA VAL A 155 12.14 -9.51 3.23
C VAL A 155 13.04 -9.85 4.42
N THR A 156 12.85 -9.15 5.53
CA THR A 156 13.47 -9.54 6.82
C THR A 156 12.93 -10.88 7.31
N LYS A 157 13.72 -11.61 8.11
CA LYS A 157 13.33 -12.92 8.64
C LYS A 157 12.08 -12.86 9.53
N GLU A 158 11.85 -11.71 10.13
CA GLU A 158 10.72 -11.42 11.02
C GLU A 158 9.46 -11.00 10.26
N CYS A 159 9.57 -10.72 8.95
CA CYS A 159 8.44 -10.34 8.12
C CYS A 159 7.45 -11.50 7.97
N ARG A 160 6.18 -11.22 8.27
CA ARG A 160 5.11 -12.18 8.07
C ARG A 160 4.57 -12.08 6.65
N LEU A 161 4.70 -13.17 5.89
CA LEU A 161 4.16 -13.27 4.54
C LEU A 161 2.69 -13.73 4.54
N LEU A 162 1.82 -12.92 3.93
CA LEU A 162 0.42 -13.22 3.66
C LEU A 162 0.23 -13.44 2.16
N LEU A 163 0.54 -14.65 1.70
CA LEU A 163 0.52 -14.99 0.27
C LEU A 163 -0.74 -15.75 -0.17
N GLY A 164 -1.20 -15.42 -1.38
CA GLY A 164 -2.21 -16.15 -2.11
C GLY A 164 -3.64 -15.61 -1.96
N THR A 165 -4.53 -16.13 -2.80
CA THR A 165 -5.94 -15.71 -2.90
C THR A 165 -6.76 -15.81 -1.61
N LYS A 166 -6.23 -16.49 -0.57
CA LYS A 166 -6.83 -16.49 0.76
C LYS A 166 -6.82 -15.12 1.43
N TYR A 167 -5.95 -14.21 0.98
CA TYR A 167 -5.84 -12.84 1.48
C TYR A 167 -6.28 -11.77 0.46
N ALA A 168 -6.95 -12.17 -0.62
CA ALA A 168 -7.44 -11.21 -1.62
C ALA A 168 -8.37 -10.16 -1.01
N LEU A 169 -8.06 -8.88 -1.27
CA LEU A 169 -8.86 -7.74 -0.86
C LEU A 169 -10.06 -7.57 -1.81
N LEU A 170 -11.07 -8.40 -1.58
CA LEU A 170 -12.30 -8.41 -2.37
C LEU A 170 -13.34 -7.49 -1.75
N ARG A 171 -14.00 -6.69 -2.59
CA ARG A 171 -15.18 -5.93 -2.14
C ARG A 171 -16.27 -6.88 -1.66
N PRO A 172 -17.13 -6.44 -0.72
CA PRO A 172 -18.23 -7.25 -0.19
C PRO A 172 -19.09 -7.91 -1.29
N GLU A 173 -19.36 -7.21 -2.39
CA GLU A 173 -20.13 -7.76 -3.51
C GLU A 173 -19.51 -9.02 -4.15
N PHE A 174 -18.19 -9.20 -4.07
CA PHE A 174 -17.47 -10.34 -4.63
C PHE A 174 -17.22 -11.47 -3.62
N LEU A 175 -17.38 -11.23 -2.32
CA LEU A 175 -17.19 -12.24 -1.29
C LEU A 175 -18.13 -13.44 -1.48
N ASN A 176 -19.38 -13.18 -1.89
CA ASN A 176 -20.38 -14.21 -2.18
C ASN A 176 -20.00 -15.12 -3.36
N PHE A 177 -19.13 -14.66 -4.26
CA PHE A 177 -18.67 -15.43 -5.41
C PHE A 177 -17.38 -16.21 -5.13
N ARG A 178 -16.71 -15.95 -4.00
CA ARG A 178 -15.43 -16.60 -3.65
C ARG A 178 -15.54 -18.12 -3.60
N GLY A 179 -16.56 -18.64 -2.91
CA GLY A 179 -16.80 -20.08 -2.82
C GLY A 179 -17.09 -20.74 -4.17
N LYS A 180 -17.75 -20.02 -5.09
CA LYS A 180 -18.05 -20.50 -6.45
C LYS A 180 -16.81 -20.48 -7.34
N SER A 181 -16.00 -19.43 -7.26
CA SER A 181 -14.76 -19.29 -8.03
C SER A 181 -13.67 -20.29 -7.62
N LEU A 182 -13.53 -20.58 -6.33
CA LEU A 182 -12.57 -21.59 -5.84
C LEU A 182 -12.97 -23.01 -6.30
N LYS A 183 -14.26 -23.38 -6.21
CA LYS A 183 -14.78 -24.69 -6.66
C LYS A 183 -14.67 -24.91 -8.17
N ARG A 184 -14.69 -23.83 -8.96
CA ARG A 184 -14.50 -23.90 -10.42
C ARG A 184 -13.05 -24.19 -10.80
N ARG A 185 -12.09 -23.77 -9.97
CA ARG A 185 -10.64 -23.90 -10.23
C ARG A 185 -10.04 -25.21 -9.75
N SER A 186 -10.68 -25.93 -8.82
CA SER A 186 -10.27 -27.28 -8.42
C SER A 186 -10.72 -28.38 -9.39
N LYS A 187 -11.33 -28.02 -10.53
CA LYS A 187 -11.78 -28.92 -11.60
C LYS A 187 -10.92 -28.85 -12.87
N HIS A 188 -9.82 -28.11 -12.82
CA HIS A 188 -8.75 -28.09 -13.81
C HIS A 188 -7.44 -28.42 -13.11
#